data_AF-A0A9D8X4P7-F1
#
_entry.id   AF-A0A9D8X4P7-F1
#
_cell.length_a   1.000
_cell.length_b   1.000
_cell.length_c   1.000
_cell.angle_alpha   90.00
_cell.angle_beta   90.00
_cell.angle_gamma   90.00
#
_symmetry.space_group_name_H-M   'P 1'
#
loop_
_entity.id
_entity.type
_entity.pdbx_description
1 polymer ?
#
loop_
_entity_poly.entity_id
_entity_poly.type
_entity_poly.pdbx_seq_one_letter_code
_entity_poly.pdbx_strand_id
1 'polypeptide(L)'
;AEGISSANVTFEPKCRNNWHIHHKTGQTLFVVSGRGWYQEWGKPAQELKAGDVVNIPEGVKHWHGAAKDSWFTHIAISVPNEGASAEWLEPVTDEEYDKLK
;
A
#
# COMPACT_ATOMS: atom_id res chain seq x y z
N ALA A 1 -0.78 11.76 24.59
CA ALA A 1 -0.37 11.63 23.18
C ALA A 1 -0.99 10.35 22.67
N GLU A 2 -1.82 10.43 21.63
CA GLU A 2 -2.28 9.22 20.94
C GLU A 2 -1.07 8.58 20.26
N GLY A 3 -0.86 7.28 20.50
CA GLY A 3 0.29 6.56 19.96
C GLY A 3 0.17 6.39 18.44
N ILE A 4 1.31 6.25 17.77
CA ILE A 4 1.36 5.99 16.33
C ILE A 4 0.66 4.66 16.03
N SER A 5 -0.25 4.66 15.05
CA SER A 5 -0.87 3.43 14.56
C SER A 5 0.08 2.72 13.62
N SER A 6 0.33 1.43 13.86
CA SER A 6 1.18 0.61 13.00
C SER A 6 0.67 -0.83 12.88
N ALA A 7 0.88 -1.43 11.72
CA ALA A 7 0.54 -2.82 11.44
C ALA A 7 1.62 -3.47 10.57
N ASN A 8 1.96 -4.73 10.87
CA ASN A 8 2.69 -5.59 9.95
C ASN A 8 1.67 -6.31 9.06
N VAL A 9 1.82 -6.14 7.74
CA VAL A 9 0.93 -6.72 6.75
C VAL A 9 1.75 -7.64 5.85
N THR A 10 1.24 -8.84 5.62
CA THR A 10 1.84 -9.81 4.69
C THR A 10 0.82 -10.20 3.63
N PHE A 11 1.19 -10.01 2.37
CA PHE A 11 0.44 -10.43 1.19
C PHE A 11 1.06 -11.71 0.63
N GLU A 12 0.22 -12.73 0.42
CA GLU A 12 0.59 -13.89 -0.39
C GLU A 12 0.74 -13.51 -1.88
N PRO A 13 1.42 -14.32 -2.72
CA PRO A 13 1.59 -14.00 -4.13
C PRO A 13 0.28 -13.63 -4.83
N LYS A 14 0.32 -12.55 -5.63
CA LYS A 14 -0.84 -11.93 -6.30
C LYS A 14 -1.85 -11.22 -5.40
N CYS A 15 -1.76 -11.32 -4.07
CA CYS A 15 -2.67 -10.64 -3.18
C CYS A 15 -2.37 -9.13 -3.16
N ARG A 16 -3.40 -8.31 -3.33
CA ARG A 16 -3.33 -6.85 -3.22
C ARG A 16 -4.60 -6.33 -2.57
N ASN A 17 -4.51 -5.16 -1.96
CA ASN A 17 -5.69 -4.46 -1.51
C ASN A 17 -6.44 -3.79 -2.68
N ASN A 18 -7.66 -3.35 -2.41
CA ASN A 18 -8.38 -2.48 -3.33
C ASN A 18 -7.70 -1.12 -3.42
N TRP A 19 -8.04 -0.36 -4.46
CA TRP A 19 -7.78 1.07 -4.44
C TRP A 19 -8.40 1.70 -3.20
N HIS A 20 -7.67 2.60 -2.54
CA HIS A 20 -8.15 3.30 -1.37
C HIS A 20 -7.49 4.66 -1.19
N ILE A 21 -8.12 5.49 -0.35
CA ILE A 21 -7.66 6.84 0.00
C ILE A 21 -7.60 6.93 1.53
N HIS A 22 -6.48 7.45 2.05
CA HIS A 22 -6.40 7.89 3.44
C HIS A 22 -6.83 9.35 3.56
N HIS A 23 -7.84 9.60 4.39
CA HIS A 23 -8.36 10.94 4.67
C HIS A 23 -7.80 11.48 5.98
N LYS A 24 -7.46 12.76 6.02
CA LYS A 24 -6.89 13.47 7.19
C LYS A 24 -5.59 12.89 7.73
N THR A 25 -4.96 11.93 7.05
CA THR A 25 -3.64 11.41 7.38
C THR A 25 -2.98 10.83 6.14
N GLY A 26 -1.65 10.81 6.13
CA GLY A 26 -0.86 10.00 5.22
C GLY A 26 -0.61 8.58 5.75
N GLN A 27 0.08 7.79 4.93
CA GLN A 27 0.59 6.47 5.26
C GLN A 27 2.06 6.36 4.84
N THR A 28 2.87 5.69 5.65
CA THR A 28 4.24 5.32 5.27
C THR A 28 4.39 3.81 5.33
N LEU A 29 4.93 3.23 4.26
CA LEU A 29 5.25 1.80 4.18
C LEU A 29 6.75 1.60 4.33
N PHE A 30 7.14 0.71 5.24
CA PHE A 30 8.50 0.22 5.36
C PHE A 30 8.54 -1.23 4.92
N VAL A 31 9.16 -1.52 3.77
CA VAL A 31 9.17 -2.87 3.22
C VAL A 31 10.18 -3.72 3.98
N VAL A 32 9.72 -4.81 4.56
CA VAL A 32 10.51 -5.68 5.44
C VAL A 32 11.03 -6.90 4.71
N SER A 33 10.23 -7.49 3.81
CA SER A 33 10.60 -8.71 3.09
C SER A 33 9.83 -8.87 1.79
N GLY A 34 10.42 -9.64 0.87
CA GLY A 34 9.76 -10.06 -0.36
C GLY A 34 9.74 -9.01 -1.45
N ARG A 35 8.81 -9.16 -2.39
CA ARG A 35 8.66 -8.30 -3.57
C ARG A 35 7.20 -7.97 -3.83
N GLY A 36 6.92 -6.69 -4.03
CA GLY A 36 5.57 -6.19 -4.18
C GLY A 36 5.47 -4.99 -5.12
N TRP A 37 4.29 -4.40 -5.11
CA TRP A 37 3.93 -3.26 -5.94
C TRP A 37 3.24 -2.20 -5.10
N TYR A 38 3.48 -0.96 -5.44
CA TYR A 38 2.69 0.19 -5.02
C TYR A 38 2.32 1.01 -6.25
N GLN A 39 1.11 1.54 -6.30
CA GLN A 39 0.71 2.41 -7.41
C GLN A 39 -0.25 3.49 -6.95
N GLU A 40 0.02 4.72 -7.40
CA GLU A 40 -0.92 5.83 -7.32
C GLU A 40 -1.79 5.88 -8.59
N TRP A 41 -3.02 6.37 -8.44
CA TRP A 41 -3.94 6.52 -9.56
C TRP A 41 -3.35 7.37 -10.67
N GLY A 42 -3.37 6.86 -11.90
CA GLY A 42 -2.84 7.54 -13.09
C GLY A 42 -1.30 7.59 -13.18
N LYS A 43 -0.57 6.99 -12.23
CA LYS A 43 0.90 6.89 -12.27
C LYS A 43 1.36 5.46 -12.59
N PRO A 44 2.58 5.28 -13.11
CA PRO A 44 3.18 3.96 -13.23
C PRO A 44 3.30 3.27 -11.87
N ALA A 45 3.08 1.96 -11.83
CA ALA A 45 3.34 1.16 -10.65
C ALA A 45 4.85 1.12 -10.34
N GLN A 46 5.16 1.13 -9.05
CA GLN A 46 6.49 1.07 -8.49
C GLN A 46 6.71 -0.33 -7.90
N GLU A 47 7.75 -1.00 -8.37
CA GLU A 47 8.18 -2.27 -7.77
C GLU A 47 8.87 -1.98 -6.43
N LEU A 48 8.57 -2.81 -5.42
CA LEU A 48 9.06 -2.66 -4.06
C LEU A 48 9.78 -3.91 -3.59
N LYS A 49 10.85 -3.73 -2.82
CA LYS A 49 11.65 -4.78 -2.16
C LYS A 49 12.08 -4.38 -0.76
N ALA A 50 12.57 -5.35 0.02
CA ALA A 50 13.06 -5.11 1.37
C ALA A 50 14.04 -3.92 1.45
N GLY A 51 13.79 -3.01 2.39
CA GLY A 51 14.54 -1.78 2.58
C GLY A 51 13.93 -0.55 1.90
N ASP A 52 12.99 -0.72 0.96
CA ASP A 52 12.29 0.41 0.36
C ASP A 52 11.33 1.07 1.34
N VAL A 53 11.13 2.38 1.16
CA VAL A 53 10.19 3.19 1.93
C VAL A 53 9.29 3.95 0.97
N VAL A 54 7.98 3.85 1.18
CA VAL A 54 6.98 4.60 0.41
C VAL A 54 6.27 5.56 1.33
N ASN A 55 6.35 6.85 1.03
CA ASN A 55 5.53 7.87 1.69
C ASN A 55 4.33 8.18 0.81
N ILE A 56 3.13 7.99 1.36
CA ILE A 56 1.85 8.13 0.67
C ILE A 56 1.13 9.32 1.31
N PRO A 57 1.09 10.48 0.64
CA PRO A 57 0.39 11.66 1.15
C PRO A 57 -1.12 11.41 1.35
N GLU A 58 -1.72 12.22 2.23
CA GLU A 58 -3.17 12.28 2.38
C GLU A 58 -3.87 12.51 1.03
N GLY A 59 -5.04 11.89 0.84
CA GLY A 59 -5.90 12.13 -0.32
C GLY A 59 -5.45 11.41 -1.60
N VAL A 60 -4.32 10.70 -1.56
CA VAL A 60 -3.82 9.93 -2.72
C VAL A 60 -4.57 8.62 -2.84
N LYS A 61 -5.26 8.42 -3.96
CA LYS A 61 -5.84 7.12 -4.35
C LYS A 61 -4.71 6.17 -4.77
N HIS A 62 -4.58 5.06 -4.06
CA HIS A 62 -3.49 4.11 -4.30
C HIS A 62 -3.87 2.67 -3.95
N TRP A 63 -3.03 1.72 -4.36
CA TRP A 63 -3.05 0.34 -3.89
C TRP A 63 -1.62 -0.16 -3.65
N HIS A 64 -1.50 -1.24 -2.91
CA HIS A 64 -0.26 -1.99 -2.74
C HIS A 64 -0.52 -3.48 -2.49
N GLY A 65 0.45 -4.31 -2.82
CA GLY A 65 0.31 -5.76 -2.73
C GLY A 65 1.55 -6.52 -3.17
N ALA A 66 1.45 -7.83 -3.14
CA ALA A 66 2.51 -8.74 -3.55
C ALA A 66 2.72 -8.78 -5.06
N ALA A 67 3.92 -9.19 -5.48
CA ALA A 67 4.18 -9.61 -6.86
C ALA A 67 3.52 -10.96 -7.17
N LYS A 68 3.50 -11.34 -8.46
CA LYS A 68 2.79 -12.55 -8.93
C LYS A 68 3.32 -13.86 -8.36
N ASP A 69 4.60 -13.88 -8.00
CA ASP A 69 5.42 -15.04 -7.67
C ASP A 69 6.21 -14.84 -6.36
N SER A 70 5.87 -13.83 -5.57
CA SER A 70 6.58 -13.50 -4.33
C SER A 70 5.62 -13.10 -3.23
N TRP A 71 5.95 -13.44 -1.99
CA TRP A 71 5.32 -12.84 -0.82
C TRP A 71 5.78 -11.39 -0.68
N PHE A 72 4.99 -10.57 0.01
CA PHE A 72 5.35 -9.18 0.29
C PHE A 72 4.93 -8.79 1.70
N THR A 73 5.89 -8.37 2.51
CA THR A 73 5.65 -7.95 3.90
C THR A 73 6.17 -6.54 4.11
N HIS A 74 5.34 -5.68 4.69
CA HIS A 74 5.71 -4.33 5.08
C HIS A 74 5.09 -3.94 6.43
N ILE A 75 5.67 -2.93 7.05
CA ILE A 75 5.07 -2.22 8.18
C ILE A 75 4.36 -0.99 7.60
N ALA A 76 3.05 -0.87 7.82
CA ALA A 76 2.29 0.33 7.52
C ALA A 76 2.22 1.19 8.78
N ILE A 77 2.53 2.48 8.64
CA ILE A 77 2.45 3.47 9.71
C ILE A 77 1.54 4.61 9.26
N SER A 78 0.65 5.06 10.15
CA SER A 78 -0.17 6.26 9.94
C SER A 78 -0.07 7.17 11.16
N VAL A 79 -0.03 8.48 10.90
CA VAL A 79 0.02 9.49 11.97
C VAL A 79 -1.40 9.66 12.52
N PRO A 80 -1.60 9.56 13.85
CA PRO A 80 -2.92 9.80 14.44
C PRO A 80 -3.40 11.22 14.11
N ASN A 81 -4.63 11.33 13.63
CA ASN A 81 -5.30 12.62 13.44
C ASN A 81 -6.81 12.46 13.66
N GLU A 82 -7.46 13.50 14.17
CA GLU A 82 -8.87 13.48 14.50
C GLU A 82 -9.73 13.27 13.25
N GLY A 83 -10.52 12.19 13.25
CA GLY A 83 -11.37 11.81 12.13
C GLY A 83 -10.62 11.23 10.93
N ALA A 84 -9.37 10.80 11.10
CA ALA A 84 -8.65 10.02 10.11
C ALA A 84 -9.42 8.74 9.75
N SER A 85 -9.45 8.41 8.46
CA SER A 85 -10.17 7.24 7.97
C SER A 85 -9.55 6.70 6.67
N ALA A 86 -9.92 5.46 6.33
CA ALA A 86 -9.62 4.86 5.04
C ALA A 86 -10.93 4.73 4.25
N GLU A 87 -10.97 5.29 3.04
CA GLU A 87 -12.03 5.06 2.07
C GLU A 87 -11.59 3.93 1.12
N TRP A 88 -12.30 2.81 1.18
CA TRP A 88 -12.08 1.68 0.28
C TRP A 88 -12.90 1.85 -1.00
N LEU A 89 -12.25 1.67 -2.14
CA LEU A 89 -12.82 1.85 -3.47
C LEU A 89 -12.86 0.51 -4.22
N GLU A 90 -12.84 0.57 -5.56
CA GLU A 90 -12.91 -0.60 -6.41
C GLU A 90 -11.65 -1.50 -6.31
N PRO A 91 -11.80 -2.81 -6.57
CA PRO A 91 -10.66 -3.72 -6.71
C PRO A 91 -9.71 -3.29 -7.83
N VAL A 92 -8.42 -3.57 -7.65
CA VAL A 92 -7.46 -3.54 -8.76
C VAL A 92 -7.77 -4.71 -9.67
N THR A 93 -8.15 -4.43 -10.91
CA THR A 93 -8.58 -5.48 -11.85
C THR A 93 -7.42 -6.42 -12.16
N ASP A 94 -7.73 -7.69 -12.47
CA ASP A 94 -6.71 -8.64 -12.92
C ASP A 94 -6.02 -8.13 -14.20
N GLU A 95 -6.74 -7.46 -15.11
CA GLU A 95 -6.17 -6.89 -16.33
C GLU A 95 -5.15 -5.77 -16.07
N GLU A 96 -5.39 -4.89 -15.09
CA GLU A 96 -4.42 -3.87 -14.68
C GLU A 96 -3.20 -4.52 -14.03
N TYR A 97 -3.44 -5.46 -13.12
CA TYR A 97 -2.39 -6.14 -12.38
C TYR A 97 -1.53 -7.03 -13.27
N ASP A 98 -2.13 -7.71 -14.26
CA ASP A 98 -1.42 -8.62 -15.15
C ASP A 98 -0.49 -7.91 -16.13
N LYS A 99 -0.66 -6.60 -16.35
CA LYS A 99 0.29 -5.76 -17.10
C LYS A 99 1.60 -5.52 -16.35
N LEU A 100 1.63 -5.74 -15.04
CA LEU A 100 2.84 -5.63 -14.23
C LEU A 100 3.76 -6.82 -14.46
N LYS A 101 5.06 -6.57 -14.39
CA LYS A 101 6.09 -7.57 -14.69
C LYS A 101 6.26 -8.60 -13.58
#